data_AF-A0A0G1TVE6-F1
#
_entry.id   AF-A0A0G1TVE6-F1
#
_cell.length_a   1.000
_cell.length_b   1.000
_cell.length_c   1.000
_cell.angle_alpha   90.00
_cell.angle_beta   90.00
_cell.angle_gamma   90.00
#
_symmetry.space_group_name_H-M   'P 1'
#
loop_
_entity.id
_entity.type
_entity.pdbx_description
1 polymer ?
#
loop_
_entity_poly.entity_id
_entity_poly.type
_entity_poly.pdbx_seq_one_letter_code
_entity_poly.pdbx_strand_id
1 'polypeptide(L)'
;MLTQQDIKVIETIVEEKLDKKTRLLPTKDEFFTKMDEVVGELKAIREEHALQGNTLSNHTDQLENHDKRVKNLEERLVTAA
;
A
#
# COMPACT_ATOMS: atom_id res chain seq x y z
N MET A 1 -34.70 -45.21 13.53
CA MET A 1 -35.15 -44.10 12.68
C MET A 1 -34.90 -42.82 13.43
N LEU A 2 -34.38 -41.79 12.75
CA LEU A 2 -34.25 -40.46 13.35
C LEU A 2 -35.64 -39.86 13.56
N THR A 3 -35.85 -39.23 14.70
CA THR A 3 -37.10 -38.55 15.06
C THR A 3 -37.05 -37.09 14.62
N GLN A 4 -38.21 -36.43 14.56
CA GLN A 4 -38.29 -34.98 14.34
C GLN A 4 -37.50 -34.18 15.38
N GLN A 5 -37.36 -34.71 16.59
CA GLN A 5 -36.61 -34.06 17.65
C GLN A 5 -35.10 -34.12 17.39
N ASP A 6 -34.60 -35.23 16.84
CA ASP A 6 -33.19 -35.37 16.45
C ASP A 6 -32.81 -34.38 15.34
N ILE A 7 -33.71 -34.14 14.37
CA ILE A 7 -33.48 -33.18 13.27
C ILE A 7 -33.33 -31.75 13.83
N LYS A 8 -34.20 -31.32 14.76
CA LYS A 8 -34.13 -29.99 15.37
C LYS A 8 -32.84 -29.76 16.15
N VAL A 9 -32.36 -30.80 16.83
CA VAL A 9 -31.08 -30.75 17.56
C VAL A 9 -29.91 -30.57 16.60
N ILE A 10 -29.94 -31.28 15.46
CA ILE A 10 -28.91 -31.15 14.42
C ILE A 10 -28.92 -29.74 13.82
N GLU A 11 -30.09 -29.19 13.48
CA GLU A 11 -30.21 -27.82 12.95
C GLU A 11 -29.60 -26.81 13.92
N THR A 12 -29.96 -26.87 15.20
CA THR A 12 -29.42 -25.98 16.23
C THR A 12 -27.89 -26.07 16.33
N ILE A 13 -27.33 -27.28 16.35
CA ILE A 13 -25.89 -27.50 16.44
C ILE A 13 -25.17 -26.98 15.19
N VAL A 14 -25.76 -27.16 14.01
CA VAL A 14 -25.20 -26.68 12.74
C VAL A 14 -25.18 -25.16 12.72
N GLU A 15 -26.27 -24.52 13.14
CA GLU A 15 -26.43 -23.07 13.14
C GLU A 15 -25.46 -22.40 14.13
N GLU A 16 -25.33 -22.94 15.36
CA GLU A 16 -24.32 -22.47 16.32
C GLU A 16 -22.88 -22.62 15.81
N LYS A 17 -22.58 -23.72 15.12
CA LYS A 17 -21.24 -23.94 14.56
C LYS A 17 -20.96 -23.03 13.38
N LEU A 18 -21.97 -22.75 12.56
CA LEU A 18 -21.85 -21.81 11.45
C LEU A 18 -21.58 -20.42 11.99
N ASP A 19 -22.42 -19.93 12.90
CA ASP A 19 -22.31 -18.60 13.49
C ASP A 19 -20.94 -18.40 14.19
N LYS A 20 -20.50 -19.37 15.01
CA LYS A 20 -19.18 -19.31 15.65
C LYS A 20 -18.03 -19.19 14.65
N LYS A 21 -18.14 -19.80 13.47
CA LYS A 21 -17.11 -19.77 12.42
C LYS A 21 -17.19 -18.53 11.53
N THR A 22 -18.38 -18.03 11.25
CA THR A 22 -18.60 -16.99 10.24
C THR A 22 -18.78 -15.60 10.82
N ARG A 23 -19.09 -15.45 12.12
CA ARG A 23 -19.35 -14.14 12.76
C ARG A 23 -18.20 -13.12 12.69
N LEU A 24 -16.96 -13.58 12.48
CA LEU A 24 -15.79 -12.72 12.35
C LEU A 24 -15.39 -12.49 10.89
N LEU A 25 -16.04 -13.17 9.95
CA LEU A 25 -15.79 -12.95 8.54
C LEU A 25 -16.50 -11.67 8.12
N PRO A 26 -15.80 -10.75 7.43
CA PRO A 26 -16.46 -9.60 6.86
C PRO A 26 -17.51 -10.06 5.85
N THR A 27 -18.58 -9.29 5.74
CA THR A 27 -19.50 -9.45 4.62
C THR A 27 -18.78 -9.13 3.32
N LYS A 28 -19.37 -9.59 2.21
CA LYS A 28 -18.86 -9.30 0.87
C LYS A 28 -18.66 -7.79 0.66
N ASP A 29 -19.65 -6.99 1.07
CA ASP A 29 -19.63 -5.54 0.85
C ASP A 29 -18.60 -4.84 1.74
N GLU A 30 -18.44 -5.26 3.01
CA GLU A 30 -17.39 -4.75 3.89
C GLU A 30 -15.99 -5.04 3.34
N PHE A 31 -15.78 -6.27 2.84
CA PHE A 31 -14.51 -6.65 2.22
C PHE A 31 -14.19 -5.80 0.99
N PHE A 32 -15.15 -5.66 0.06
CA PHE A 32 -14.92 -4.87 -1.16
C PHE A 32 -14.74 -3.39 -0.86
N THR A 33 -15.50 -2.83 0.09
CA THR A 33 -15.34 -1.43 0.52
C THR A 33 -13.92 -1.20 1.04
N LYS A 34 -13.42 -2.07 1.93
CA LYS A 34 -12.06 -1.95 2.45
C LYS A 34 -10.98 -2.20 1.40
N MET A 35 -11.21 -3.10 0.46
CA MET A 35 -10.28 -3.33 -0.65
C MET A 35 -10.20 -2.10 -1.57
N ASP A 36 -11.34 -1.48 -1.89
CA ASP A 36 -11.40 -0.28 -2.73
C ASP A 36 -10.67 0.90 -2.06
N GLU A 37 -10.84 1.09 -0.74
CA GLU A 37 -10.07 2.06 0.05
C GLU A 37 -8.56 1.83 -0.10
N VAL A 38 -8.08 0.60 0.14
CA VAL A 38 -6.65 0.25 0.04
C VAL A 38 -6.09 0.45 -1.37
N VAL A 39 -6.84 0.06 -2.40
CA VAL A 39 -6.42 0.24 -3.80
C VAL A 39 -6.38 1.73 -4.15
N GLY A 40 -7.30 2.52 -3.62
CA GLY A 40 -7.30 3.99 -3.77
C GLY A 40 -6.04 4.62 -3.19
N GLU A 41 -5.69 4.28 -1.95
CA GLU A 41 -4.46 4.77 -1.31
C GLU A 41 -3.20 4.32 -2.06
N LEU A 42 -3.15 3.06 -2.50
CA LEU A 42 -2.01 2.52 -3.24
C LEU A 42 -1.82 3.24 -4.59
N LYS A 43 -2.90 3.64 -5.24
CA LYS A 43 -2.84 4.47 -6.45
C LYS A 43 -2.26 5.85 -6.14
N ALA A 44 -2.73 6.50 -5.07
CA ALA A 44 -2.21 7.81 -4.65
C ALA A 44 -0.70 7.76 -4.34
N ILE A 45 -0.24 6.72 -3.64
CA ILE A 45 1.20 6.52 -3.33
C ILE A 45 2.01 6.36 -4.61
N ARG A 46 1.51 5.61 -5.61
CA ARG A 46 2.23 5.44 -6.88
C ARG A 46 2.39 6.76 -7.64
N GLU A 47 1.35 7.59 -7.64
CA GLU A 47 1.39 8.90 -8.28
C GLU A 47 2.39 9.83 -7.58
N GLU A 48 2.38 9.85 -6.25
CA GLU A 48 3.35 10.63 -5.46
C GLU A 48 4.80 10.16 -5.71
N HIS A 49 5.04 8.84 -5.69
CA HIS A 49 6.36 8.28 -5.92
C HIS A 49 6.90 8.64 -7.32
N ALA A 50 6.05 8.68 -8.34
CA ALA A 50 6.44 9.11 -9.68
C ALA A 50 6.86 10.60 -9.70
N LEU A 51 6.11 11.47 -9.01
CA LEU A 51 6.45 12.90 -8.88
C LEU A 51 7.75 13.11 -8.11
N GLN A 52 7.96 12.36 -7.03
CA GLN A 52 9.20 12.38 -6.25
C GLN A 52 10.40 11.92 -7.10
N GLY A 53 10.24 10.87 -7.91
CA GLY A 53 11.27 10.39 -8.83
C GLY A 53 11.75 11.47 -9.82
N ASN A 54 10.80 12.20 -10.43
CA ASN A 54 11.15 13.31 -11.34
C ASN A 54 11.88 14.45 -10.60
N THR A 55 11.42 14.78 -9.39
CA THR A 55 12.03 15.83 -8.57
C THR A 55 13.45 15.45 -8.16
N LEU A 56 13.68 14.20 -7.77
CA LEU A 56 14.99 13.68 -7.41
C LEU A 56 15.95 13.68 -8.60
N SER A 57 15.47 13.32 -9.79
CA SER A 57 16.28 13.40 -11.02
C SER A 57 16.75 14.84 -11.27
N ASN A 58 15.84 15.82 -11.21
CA ASN A 58 16.17 17.23 -11.40
C ASN A 58 17.21 17.73 -10.37
N HIS A 59 17.05 17.34 -9.10
CA HIS A 59 18.02 17.71 -8.07
C HIS A 59 19.38 17.05 -8.29
N THR A 60 19.41 15.81 -8.79
CA THR A 60 20.66 15.11 -9.11
C THR A 60 21.41 15.84 -10.23
N ASP A 61 20.71 16.22 -11.30
CA ASP A 61 21.31 16.98 -12.40
C ASP A 61 21.83 18.36 -11.95
N GLN A 62 21.10 19.03 -11.07
CA GLN A 62 21.53 20.31 -10.49
C GLN A 62 22.80 20.17 -9.65
N LEU A 63 22.86 19.14 -8.80
CA LEU A 63 24.04 18.86 -7.98
C LEU A 63 25.25 18.54 -8.86
N GLU A 64 25.10 17.71 -9.90
CA GLU A 64 26.20 17.40 -10.82
C GLU A 64 26.73 18.66 -11.52
N ASN A 65 25.83 19.56 -11.94
CA ASN A 65 26.20 20.83 -12.54
C ASN A 65 26.92 21.76 -11.56
N HIS A 66 26.48 21.79 -10.29
CA HIS A 66 27.16 22.54 -9.24
C HIS A 66 28.56 21.99 -8.97
N ASP A 67 28.72 20.69 -8.86
CA ASP A 67 30.02 20.04 -8.67
C ASP A 67 31.00 20.37 -9.80
N LYS A 68 30.55 20.31 -11.06
CA LYS A 68 31.36 20.71 -12.22
C LYS A 68 31.79 22.16 -12.13
N ARG A 69 30.89 23.06 -11.76
CA ARG A 69 31.20 24.50 -11.61
C ARG A 69 32.20 24.76 -10.49
N VAL A 70 32.05 24.10 -9.35
CA VAL A 70 32.96 24.23 -8.21
C VAL A 70 34.35 23.76 -8.59
N LYS A 71 34.49 22.57 -9.20
CA LYS A 71 35.79 22.06 -9.69
C LYS A 71 36.48 23.02 -10.64
N ASN A 72 35.74 23.55 -11.62
CA ASN A 72 36.28 24.52 -12.57
C ASN A 72 36.78 25.81 -11.86
N LEU A 73 36.11 26.25 -10.80
CA LEU A 73 36.55 27.42 -10.02
C LEU A 73 37.80 27.10 -9.21
N GLU A 74 37.87 25.93 -8.59
CA GLU A 74 39.04 25.46 -7.84
C GLU A 74 40.28 25.37 -8.74
N GLU A 75 40.16 24.76 -9.92
CA GLU A 75 41.25 24.65 -10.90
C GLU A 75 41.77 26.02 -11.34
N ARG A 76 40.86 26.98 -11.57
CA ARG A 76 41.23 28.36 -11.94
C ARG A 76 41.90 29.12 -10.82
N LEU A 77 41.52 28.88 -9.57
CA LEU A 77 42.18 29.48 -8.41
C LEU A 77 43.58 28.90 -8.20
N VAL A 78 43.74 27.59 -8.39
CA VAL A 78 45.06 26.93 -8.29
C VAL A 78 46.01 27.41 -9.38
N THR A 79 45.53 27.64 -10.60
CA THR A 79 46.36 28.14 -11.72
C THR A 79 46.64 29.64 -11.66
N ALA A 80 45.88 30.40 -10.86
CA ALA A 80 46.08 31.84 -10.66
C ALA A 80 46.95 32.20 -9.43
N ALA A 81 47.29 31.21 -8.60
CA ALA A 81 48.18 31.32 -7.44
C ALA A 81 49.62 30.89 -7.79
#